data_AF-A0A931WQB8-F1
#
_entry.id   AF-A0A931WQB8-F1
#
_cell.length_a   1.000
_cell.length_b   1.000
_cell.length_c   1.000
_cell.angle_alpha   90.00
_cell.angle_beta   90.00
_cell.angle_gamma   90.00
#
_symmetry.space_group_name_H-M   'P 1'
#
loop_
_entity.id
_entity.type
_entity.pdbx_description
1 polymer ?
#
loop_
_entity_poly.entity_id
_entity_poly.type
_entity_poly.pdbx_seq_one_letter_code
_entity_poly.pdbx_strand_id
1 'polypeptide(L)'
;MMKKSGFTLIELLVVISLLGILATLLIANLSSARQRGRDVQRKSDLRNIATAMRLYYNDYGVYPASSVGGEILGCGAGGTGTCAWGTAWDADNVNYMSTLPADPLSTQSYSYQQVSLDSFRLLTCLENASDEDGKPEVGIDCTSDTMYEFVQQ
;
A
#
# COMPACT_ATOMS: atom_id res chain seq x y z
N MET A 1 43.06 45.33 24.05
CA MET A 1 43.11 43.86 24.16
C MET A 1 41.67 43.37 24.36
N MET A 2 41.00 42.88 23.31
CA MET A 2 39.59 42.45 23.38
C MET A 2 39.50 41.12 24.11
N LYS A 3 38.79 41.08 25.25
CA LYS A 3 38.44 39.82 25.93
C LYS A 3 37.50 39.03 25.01
N LYS A 4 37.90 37.83 24.61
CA LYS A 4 37.01 36.88 23.94
C LYS A 4 36.07 36.30 24.99
N SER A 5 34.77 36.52 24.83
CA SER A 5 33.74 35.82 25.62
C SER A 5 33.70 34.36 25.16
N GLY A 6 34.00 33.43 26.08
CA GLY A 6 33.86 32.00 25.86
C GLY A 6 32.46 31.53 26.28
N PHE A 7 31.96 30.50 25.59
CA PHE A 7 30.72 29.82 25.95
C PHE A 7 30.88 29.12 27.31
N THR A 8 29.88 29.19 28.18
CA THR A 8 29.89 28.44 29.45
C THR A 8 29.44 27.00 29.23
N LEU A 9 29.94 26.08 30.05
CA LEU A 9 29.51 24.67 30.01
C LEU A 9 28.02 24.51 30.29
N ILE A 10 27.45 25.38 31.14
CA ILE A 10 26.03 25.35 31.48
C ILE A 10 25.15 25.80 30.30
N GLU A 11 25.57 26.81 29.53
CA GLU A 11 24.85 27.24 28.33
C GLU A 11 24.81 26.13 27.28
N LEU A 12 25.93 25.43 27.06
CA LEU A 12 25.95 24.29 26.14
C LEU A 12 25.06 23.14 26.64
N LEU A 13 25.06 22.87 27.95
CA LEU A 13 24.27 21.81 28.57
C LEU A 13 22.76 22.05 28.45
N VAL A 14 22.30 23.30 28.61
CA VAL A 14 20.88 23.64 28.45
C VAL A 14 20.44 23.53 26.98
N VAL A 15 21.30 23.88 26.02
CA VAL A 15 20.95 23.79 24.60
C VAL A 15 20.80 22.33 24.16
N ILE A 16 21.74 21.46 24.52
CA ILE A 16 21.64 20.04 24.14
C ILE A 16 20.45 19.35 24.82
N SER A 17 20.07 19.76 26.05
CA SER A 17 18.91 19.19 26.73
C SER A 17 17.60 19.60 26.06
N LEU A 18 17.47 20.86 25.63
CA LEU A 18 16.31 21.34 24.87
C LEU A 18 16.22 20.69 23.49
N LEU A 19 17.34 20.57 22.76
CA LEU A 19 17.38 19.86 21.47
C LEU A 19 16.99 18.39 21.63
N GLY A 20 17.42 17.73 22.72
CA GLY A 20 17.04 16.35 23.04
C GLY A 20 15.53 16.18 23.24
N ILE A 21 14.88 17.08 23.98
CA ILE A 21 13.42 17.04 24.22
C ILE A 21 12.66 17.26 22.91
N LEU A 22 13.08 18.22 22.09
CA LEU A 22 12.42 18.48 20.80
C LEU A 22 12.59 17.30 19.83
N ALA A 23 13.76 16.66 19.81
CA ALA A 23 14.04 15.53 18.92
C ALA A 23 13.17 14.30 19.20
N THR A 24 12.87 13.99 20.48
CA THR A 24 12.06 12.81 20.83
C THR A 24 10.61 12.94 20.35
N LEU A 25 10.01 14.13 20.47
CA LEU A 25 8.65 14.40 19.99
C LEU A 25 8.55 14.31 18.45
N LEU A 26 9.60 14.71 17.73
CA LEU A 26 9.63 14.64 16.28
C LEU A 26 9.67 13.19 15.76
N ILE A 27 10.43 12.31 16.41
CA ILE A 27 10.57 10.91 15.99
C ILE A 27 9.23 10.15 16.08
N ALA A 28 8.47 10.35 17.16
CA ALA A 28 7.17 9.70 17.35
C ALA A 28 6.14 10.14 16.30
N ASN A 29 6.17 11.40 15.88
CA ASN A 29 5.27 11.90 14.82
C ASN A 29 5.65 11.38 13.43
N LEU A 30 6.95 11.17 13.18
CA LEU A 30 7.45 10.70 11.89
C LEU A 30 7.02 9.26 11.58
N SER A 31 6.96 8.36 12.56
CA SER A 31 6.50 6.98 12.34
C SER A 31 5.04 6.95 11.89
N SER A 32 4.17 7.69 12.57
CA SER A 32 2.75 7.81 12.23
C SER A 32 2.53 8.46 10.84
N ALA A 33 3.31 9.50 10.52
CA ALA A 33 3.26 10.11 9.19
C ALA A 33 3.67 9.13 8.07
N ARG A 34 4.68 8.29 8.31
CA ARG A 34 5.11 7.25 7.36
C ARG A 34 4.05 6.17 7.15
N GLN A 35 3.35 5.75 8.22
CA GLN A 35 2.24 4.79 8.13
C GLN A 35 1.13 5.33 7.22
N ARG A 36 0.65 6.55 7.49
CA ARG A 36 -0.36 7.21 6.63
C ARG A 36 0.12 7.37 5.18
N GLY A 37 1.40 7.68 4.98
CA GLY A 37 1.98 7.77 3.64
C GLY A 37 1.91 6.45 2.87
N ARG A 38 2.21 5.32 3.53
CA ARG A 38 2.06 3.98 2.93
C ARG A 38 0.61 3.63 2.66
N ASP A 39 -0.31 3.96 3.57
CA ASP A 39 -1.74 3.72 3.37
C ASP A 39 -2.30 4.48 2.16
N VAL A 40 -1.88 5.74 1.97
CA VAL A 40 -2.20 6.52 0.77
C VAL A 40 -1.65 5.86 -0.49
N GLN A 41 -0.41 5.36 -0.43
CA GLN A 41 0.19 4.62 -1.55
C GLN A 41 -0.63 3.36 -1.87
N ARG A 42 -0.96 2.52 -0.88
CA ARG A 42 -1.78 1.31 -1.07
C ARG A 42 -3.11 1.61 -1.74
N LYS A 43 -3.82 2.64 -1.27
CA LYS A 43 -5.09 3.09 -1.87
C LYS A 43 -4.91 3.53 -3.32
N SER A 44 -3.82 4.22 -3.64
CA SER A 44 -3.50 4.63 -5.01
C SER A 44 -3.19 3.42 -5.89
N ASP A 45 -2.43 2.45 -5.38
CA ASP A 45 -2.05 1.24 -6.09
C ASP A 45 -3.28 0.42 -6.47
N LEU A 46 -4.25 0.24 -5.56
CA LEU A 46 -5.51 -0.44 -5.89
C LEU A 46 -6.30 0.27 -6.99
N ARG A 47 -6.32 1.61 -7.03
CA ARG A 47 -7.00 2.36 -8.11
C ARG A 47 -6.30 2.17 -9.47
N ASN A 48 -4.98 2.10 -9.47
CA ASN A 48 -4.21 1.82 -10.67
C ASN A 48 -4.49 0.39 -11.17
N ILE A 49 -4.50 -0.60 -10.28
CA ILE A 49 -4.87 -1.99 -10.61
C ILE A 49 -6.30 -2.04 -11.15
N ALA A 50 -7.26 -1.35 -10.53
CA ALA A 50 -8.64 -1.30 -11.01
C ALA A 50 -8.77 -0.69 -12.43
N THR A 51 -7.86 0.21 -12.80
CA THR A 51 -7.82 0.76 -14.16
C THR A 51 -7.29 -0.29 -15.15
N ALA A 52 -6.24 -1.04 -14.79
CA ALA A 52 -5.76 -2.16 -15.60
C ALA A 52 -6.79 -3.29 -15.73
N MET A 53 -7.55 -3.58 -14.66
CA MET A 53 -8.68 -4.52 -14.68
C MET A 53 -9.72 -4.14 -15.73
N ARG A 54 -10.06 -2.85 -15.83
CA ARG A 54 -10.97 -2.35 -16.87
C ARG A 54 -10.41 -2.53 -18.28
N LEU A 55 -9.10 -2.38 -18.47
CA LEU A 55 -8.47 -2.67 -19.76
C LEU A 55 -8.59 -4.16 -20.12
N TYR A 56 -8.32 -5.05 -19.17
CA TYR A 56 -8.50 -6.48 -19.36
C TYR A 56 -9.96 -6.84 -19.69
N TYR A 57 -10.92 -6.26 -18.97
CA TYR A 57 -12.34 -6.47 -19.23
C TYR A 57 -12.74 -6.03 -20.64
N ASN A 58 -12.20 -4.91 -21.15
CA ASN A 58 -12.51 -4.44 -22.50
C ASN A 58 -12.07 -5.44 -23.59
N ASP A 59 -11.01 -6.20 -23.35
CA ASP A 59 -10.47 -7.17 -24.31
C ASP A 59 -11.15 -8.54 -24.20
N TYR A 60 -11.40 -9.02 -22.97
CA TYR A 60 -11.92 -10.37 -22.72
C TYR A 60 -13.42 -10.42 -22.43
N GLY A 61 -14.07 -9.28 -22.19
CA GLY A 61 -15.48 -9.16 -21.82
C GLY A 61 -15.82 -9.68 -20.42
N VAL A 62 -14.81 -10.10 -19.65
CA VAL A 62 -14.93 -10.59 -18.27
C VAL A 62 -13.71 -10.16 -17.48
N TYR A 63 -13.87 -9.99 -16.17
CA TYR A 63 -12.73 -9.83 -15.27
C TYR A 63 -11.97 -11.16 -15.13
N PRO A 64 -10.65 -11.10 -14.87
CA PRO A 64 -9.84 -12.32 -14.69
C PRO A 64 -10.33 -13.10 -13.46
N ALA A 65 -10.12 -14.41 -13.47
CA ALA A 65 -10.41 -15.22 -12.29
C ALA A 65 -9.45 -14.86 -11.14
N SER A 66 -9.83 -15.12 -9.90
CA SER A 66 -8.94 -14.98 -8.74
C SER A 66 -8.45 -16.35 -8.26
N SER A 67 -7.20 -16.42 -7.81
CA SER A 67 -6.68 -17.59 -7.11
C SER A 67 -7.21 -17.65 -5.67
N VAL A 68 -6.98 -18.77 -4.99
CA VAL A 68 -7.24 -18.87 -3.53
C VAL A 68 -6.32 -17.94 -2.73
N GLY A 69 -5.13 -17.63 -3.24
CA GLY A 69 -4.14 -16.74 -2.62
C GLY A 69 -4.42 -15.24 -2.81
N GLY A 70 -5.49 -14.89 -3.53
CA GLY A 70 -5.80 -13.48 -3.83
C GLY A 70 -4.96 -12.89 -4.95
N GLU A 71 -4.39 -13.74 -5.81
CA GLU A 71 -3.72 -13.31 -7.04
C GLU A 71 -4.68 -13.28 -8.22
N ILE A 72 -4.28 -12.55 -9.26
CA ILE A 72 -5.01 -12.46 -10.52
C ILE A 72 -4.65 -13.68 -11.38
N LEU A 73 -5.65 -14.42 -11.85
CA LEU A 73 -5.50 -15.49 -12.85
C LEU A 73 -5.88 -14.92 -14.22
N GLY A 74 -4.92 -14.23 -14.81
CA GLY A 74 -5.09 -13.44 -16.03
C GLY A 74 -3.79 -13.20 -16.78
N CYS A 75 -2.74 -13.98 -16.51
CA CYS A 75 -1.41 -13.80 -17.08
C CYS A 75 -1.01 -14.90 -18.06
N GLY A 76 -0.06 -14.58 -18.93
CA GLY A 76 0.52 -15.51 -19.89
C GLY A 76 -0.38 -15.83 -21.07
N ALA A 77 0.00 -16.86 -21.84
CA ALA A 77 -0.77 -17.30 -22.99
C ALA A 77 -2.10 -17.94 -22.53
N GLY A 78 -3.21 -17.48 -23.12
CA GLY A 78 -4.56 -17.91 -22.81
C GLY A 78 -5.18 -17.25 -21.58
N GLY A 79 -4.50 -16.32 -20.91
CA GLY A 79 -5.07 -15.56 -19.79
C GLY A 79 -5.42 -16.40 -18.55
N THR A 80 -4.80 -17.57 -18.36
CA THR A 80 -5.09 -18.48 -17.23
C THR A 80 -3.97 -18.55 -16.18
N GLY A 81 -2.82 -17.95 -16.45
CA GLY A 81 -1.68 -17.97 -15.54
C GLY A 81 -1.84 -17.01 -14.36
N THR A 82 -1.15 -17.31 -13.26
CA THR A 82 -1.10 -16.45 -12.08
C THR A 82 -0.20 -15.24 -12.33
N CYS A 83 -0.74 -14.04 -12.11
CA CYS A 83 0.03 -12.81 -12.07
C CYS A 83 0.58 -12.59 -10.66
N ALA A 84 1.90 -12.63 -10.52
CA ALA A 84 2.54 -12.35 -9.23
C ALA A 84 2.54 -10.83 -8.94
N TRP A 85 2.32 -10.46 -7.68
CA TRP A 85 2.56 -9.10 -7.22
C TRP A 85 4.04 -8.74 -7.40
N GLY A 86 4.33 -7.53 -7.87
CA GLY A 86 5.68 -7.08 -8.20
C GLY A 86 6.17 -7.48 -9.60
N THR A 87 5.39 -8.22 -10.39
CA THR A 87 5.74 -8.55 -11.79
C THR A 87 4.82 -7.87 -12.79
N ALA A 88 5.18 -7.87 -14.07
CA ALA A 88 4.30 -7.37 -15.13
C ALA A 88 3.00 -8.20 -15.22
N TRP A 89 1.90 -7.55 -15.58
CA TRP A 89 0.66 -8.20 -15.96
C TRP A 89 0.53 -8.16 -17.47
N ASP A 90 0.88 -9.28 -18.09
CA ASP A 90 0.77 -9.50 -19.53
C ASP A 90 -0.12 -10.72 -19.81
N ALA A 91 -1.05 -10.60 -20.75
CA ALA A 91 -1.87 -11.71 -21.25
C ALA A 91 -1.88 -11.69 -22.78
N ASP A 92 -1.64 -12.83 -23.43
CA ASP A 92 -1.65 -12.96 -24.90
C ASP A 92 -0.83 -11.90 -25.68
N ASN A 93 0.31 -11.48 -25.12
CA ASN A 93 1.19 -10.40 -25.62
C ASN A 93 0.64 -8.97 -25.48
N VAL A 94 -0.44 -8.78 -24.73
CA VAL A 94 -0.94 -7.46 -24.31
C VAL A 94 -0.47 -7.19 -22.89
N ASN A 95 0.13 -6.01 -22.70
CA ASN A 95 0.52 -5.53 -21.37
C ASN A 95 -0.59 -4.68 -20.77
N TYR A 96 -1.21 -5.17 -19.70
CA TYR A 96 -2.24 -4.44 -18.96
C TYR A 96 -1.64 -3.55 -17.88
N MET A 97 -0.50 -3.96 -17.34
CA MET A 97 0.26 -3.18 -16.37
C MET A 97 1.73 -3.59 -16.36
N SER A 98 2.65 -2.63 -16.48
CA SER A 98 4.08 -2.90 -16.54
C SER A 98 4.63 -3.55 -15.27
N THR A 99 4.03 -3.25 -14.11
CA THR A 99 4.35 -3.89 -12.84
C THR A 99 3.14 -3.79 -11.93
N LEU A 100 2.59 -4.93 -11.53
CA LEU A 100 1.61 -5.02 -10.46
C LEU A 100 2.28 -4.53 -9.17
N PRO A 101 1.76 -3.48 -8.50
CA PRO A 101 2.31 -3.01 -7.24
C PRO A 101 2.35 -4.14 -6.20
N ALA A 102 3.43 -4.18 -5.41
CA ALA A 102 3.49 -4.99 -4.20
C ALA A 102 3.29 -4.10 -2.98
N ASP A 103 2.80 -4.66 -1.87
CA ASP A 103 2.63 -3.88 -0.65
C ASP A 103 3.99 -3.28 -0.21
N PRO A 104 4.03 -2.03 0.25
CA PRO A 104 5.26 -1.42 0.77
C PRO A 104 5.89 -2.19 1.94
N LEU A 105 5.12 -3.03 2.64
CA LEU A 105 5.61 -3.97 3.65
C LEU A 105 5.69 -5.38 3.07
N SER A 106 6.88 -5.97 3.10
CA SER A 106 7.15 -7.32 2.57
C SER A 106 6.39 -8.45 3.28
N THR A 107 5.77 -8.17 4.41
CA THR A 107 4.97 -9.12 5.20
C THR A 107 3.50 -9.15 4.79
N GLN A 108 3.09 -8.28 3.86
CA GLN A 108 1.71 -8.15 3.41
C GLN A 108 1.67 -8.19 1.88
N SER A 109 0.49 -8.50 1.35
CA SER A 109 0.22 -8.51 -0.09
C SER A 109 -1.16 -7.92 -0.35
N TYR A 110 -1.38 -7.40 -1.55
CA TYR A 110 -2.72 -7.11 -2.03
C TYR A 110 -3.47 -8.40 -2.31
N SER A 111 -4.80 -8.31 -2.26
CA SER A 111 -5.69 -9.43 -2.56
C SER A 111 -6.70 -9.01 -3.61
N TYR A 112 -6.84 -9.83 -4.64
CA TYR A 112 -7.83 -9.70 -5.69
C TYR A 112 -8.83 -10.84 -5.59
N GLN A 113 -10.12 -10.51 -5.64
CA GLN A 113 -11.18 -11.50 -5.66
C GLN A 113 -12.21 -11.15 -6.73
N GLN A 114 -12.44 -12.09 -7.64
CA GLN A 114 -13.53 -11.98 -8.57
C GLN A 114 -14.84 -12.30 -7.84
N VAL A 115 -15.81 -11.39 -7.91
CA VAL A 115 -17.13 -11.56 -7.29
C VAL A 115 -18.12 -12.10 -8.31
N SER A 116 -18.06 -11.60 -9.55
CA SER A 116 -18.76 -12.13 -10.72
C SER A 116 -17.91 -11.90 -11.98
N LEU A 117 -18.41 -12.32 -13.15
CA LEU A 117 -17.72 -12.05 -14.41
C LEU A 117 -17.57 -10.55 -14.71
N ASP A 118 -18.46 -9.73 -14.15
CA ASP A 118 -18.52 -8.27 -14.34
C ASP A 118 -18.22 -7.48 -13.06
N SER A 119 -17.80 -8.13 -11.96
CA SER A 119 -17.46 -7.42 -10.73
C SER A 119 -16.29 -8.06 -9.99
N PHE A 120 -15.50 -7.21 -9.34
CA PHE A 120 -14.37 -7.65 -8.54
C PHE A 120 -14.19 -6.76 -7.32
N ARG A 121 -13.40 -7.26 -6.39
CA ARG A 121 -12.90 -6.49 -5.26
C ARG A 121 -11.39 -6.62 -5.11
N LEU A 122 -10.76 -5.52 -4.71
CA LEU A 122 -9.36 -5.45 -4.31
C LEU A 122 -9.29 -5.09 -2.84
N LEU A 123 -8.45 -5.80 -2.10
CA LEU A 123 -8.30 -5.62 -0.66
C LEU A 123 -6.84 -5.39 -0.28
N THR A 124 -6.63 -4.58 0.75
CA THR A 124 -5.32 -4.34 1.37
C THR A 124 -5.48 -4.01 2.84
N CYS A 125 -4.56 -4.48 3.68
CA CYS A 125 -4.50 -4.07 5.08
C CYS A 125 -3.90 -2.67 5.20
N LEU A 126 -4.58 -1.79 5.96
CA LEU A 126 -4.07 -0.46 6.30
C LEU A 126 -3.28 -0.53 7.60
N GLU A 127 -2.31 0.34 7.82
CA GLU A 127 -1.61 0.40 9.10
C GLU A 127 -2.29 1.33 10.10
N ASN A 128 -2.95 2.38 9.60
CA ASN A 128 -3.69 3.31 10.44
C ASN A 128 -5.08 2.78 10.78
N ALA A 129 -5.27 2.31 12.01
CA ALA A 129 -6.56 1.81 12.48
C ALA A 129 -7.65 2.90 12.65
N SER A 130 -7.28 4.18 12.56
CA SER A 130 -8.22 5.30 12.60
C SER A 130 -8.62 5.78 11.19
N ASP A 131 -8.29 5.04 10.14
CA ASP A 131 -8.65 5.40 8.77
C ASP A 131 -10.14 5.09 8.51
N GLU A 132 -10.92 6.12 8.19
CA GLU A 132 -12.38 6.02 7.97
C GLU A 132 -12.76 5.24 6.71
N ASP A 133 -11.85 5.13 5.74
CA ASP A 133 -12.08 4.29 4.55
C ASP A 133 -11.89 2.80 4.86
N GLY A 134 -11.37 2.48 6.06
CA GLY A 134 -11.15 1.13 6.52
C GLY A 134 -12.46 0.45 6.92
N LYS A 135 -12.83 -0.66 6.26
CA LYS A 135 -13.97 -1.49 6.65
C LYS A 135 -13.45 -2.84 7.15
N PRO A 136 -13.80 -3.31 8.35
CA PRO A 136 -13.46 -4.67 8.75
C PRO A 136 -14.27 -5.68 7.91
N GLU A 137 -13.60 -6.46 7.06
CA GLU A 137 -14.21 -7.65 6.44
C GLU A 137 -13.83 -8.93 7.17
N VAL A 138 -14.74 -9.91 7.13
CA VAL A 138 -14.53 -11.24 7.66
C VAL A 138 -13.64 -12.05 6.72
N GLY A 139 -12.45 -12.44 7.18
CA GLY A 139 -11.61 -13.45 6.50
C GLY A 139 -10.23 -12.99 6.03
N ILE A 140 -9.84 -11.73 6.25
CA ILE A 140 -8.45 -11.27 6.11
C ILE A 140 -7.97 -10.76 7.46
N ASP A 141 -6.97 -11.42 8.05
CA ASP A 141 -6.39 -11.05 9.33
C ASP A 141 -5.34 -9.94 9.14
N CYS A 142 -5.78 -8.69 9.27
CA CYS A 142 -4.90 -7.53 9.26
C CYS A 142 -4.38 -7.26 10.67
N THR A 143 -3.08 -7.04 10.85
CA THR A 143 -2.49 -6.73 12.16
C THR A 143 -3.09 -5.48 12.82
N SER A 144 -3.62 -4.56 12.01
CA SER A 144 -4.30 -3.33 12.42
C SER A 144 -5.82 -3.47 12.60
N ASP A 145 -6.39 -4.65 12.32
CA ASP A 145 -7.84 -4.90 12.22
C ASP A 145 -8.57 -3.95 11.24
N THR A 146 -7.82 -3.30 10.34
CA THR A 146 -8.34 -2.27 9.42
C THR A 146 -7.88 -2.56 8.01
N MET A 147 -8.82 -2.62 7.06
CA MET A 147 -8.54 -2.89 5.66
C MET A 147 -9.29 -1.95 4.74
N TYR A 148 -8.69 -1.64 3.59
CA TYR A 148 -9.32 -0.89 2.53
C TYR A 148 -9.80 -1.84 1.44
N GLU A 149 -11.08 -1.71 1.09
CA GLU A 149 -11.71 -2.47 0.02
C GLU A 149 -12.08 -1.52 -1.13
N PHE A 150 -11.67 -1.88 -2.34
CA PHE A 150 -12.13 -1.25 -3.57
C PHE A 150 -13.00 -2.25 -4.34
N VAL A 151 -14.29 -1.94 -4.47
CA VAL A 151 -15.25 -2.77 -5.20
C VAL A 151 -15.63 -2.06 -6.50
N GLN A 152 -15.58 -2.80 -7.61
CA GLN A 152 -16.08 -2.35 -8.91
C GLN A 152 -17.22 -3.28 -9.34
N GLN A 153 -18.38 -2.68 -9.61
CA GLN A 153 -19.54 -3.31 -10.24
C GLN A 153 -19.57 -3.02 -11.73
#